data_AF-A0A0F6MPH1-F1
#
_entry.id   AF-A0A0F6MPH1-F1
#
_cell.length_a   1.000
_cell.length_b   1.000
_cell.length_c   1.000
_cell.angle_alpha   90.00
_cell.angle_beta   90.00
_cell.angle_gamma   90.00
#
_symmetry.space_group_name_H-M   'P 1'
#
loop_
_entity.id
_entity.type
_entity.pdbx_description
1 polymer ?
#
loop_
_entity_poly.entity_id
_entity_poly.type
_entity_poly.pdbx_seq_one_letter_code
_entity_poly.pdbx_strand_id
1 'polypeptide(L)'
;MEKLFKITLRNDYAFKRVFGVEENKDVLQDLLECILDIQPEDIAGLELLDKEFQKELLSEKLGILDIKLRLKDGTFIDIEIQNSWHFDFPERTLYYWSKMYNEGIKQGQDYTKLPKCITINLIGKGFNKNKRLHNKYLVLEQDTKEPLVSKLEIHILNLAKARGLERSQFRDNKMKRLLNWLKFIETDDREVRNMLAQESMMMKKASTTIEVMEMSPRDKWLYDSRMKYEHDRASCISEGYQRGIEKGLQQGFSDGAYQKALETAKLMISHQYPISEICLMTGLTQEEIEKL
;
A
#
# COMPACT_ATOMS: atom_id res chain seq x y z
N MET A 1 3.88 -1.84 36.50
CA MET A 1 2.79 -2.15 35.56
C MET A 1 3.40 -2.93 34.41
N GLU A 2 3.05 -4.20 34.24
CA GLU A 2 3.38 -4.92 33.01
C GLU A 2 2.80 -4.15 31.82
N LYS A 3 3.63 -3.89 30.82
CA LYS A 3 3.18 -3.24 29.59
C LYS A 3 2.25 -4.25 28.91
N LEU A 4 0.93 -4.01 28.94
CA LEU A 4 -0.02 -4.88 28.24
C LEU A 4 0.42 -4.98 26.78
N PHE A 5 0.56 -6.21 26.29
CA PHE A 5 0.82 -6.47 24.89
C PHE A 5 -0.39 -5.99 24.08
N LYS A 6 -0.16 -5.10 23.12
CA LYS A 6 -1.22 -4.51 22.29
C LYS A 6 -1.03 -4.90 20.83
N ILE A 7 -2.04 -5.53 20.26
CA ILE A 7 -2.07 -5.89 18.84
C ILE A 7 -2.84 -4.82 18.07
N THR A 8 -2.33 -4.37 16.93
CA THR A 8 -3.12 -3.69 15.87
C THR A 8 -3.26 -4.61 14.66
N LEU A 9 -4.39 -4.53 13.94
CA LEU A 9 -4.55 -5.29 12.70
C LEU A 9 -3.86 -4.64 11.51
N ARG A 10 -3.16 -3.51 11.68
CA ARG A 10 -2.21 -3.00 10.69
C ARG A 10 -1.01 -3.92 10.48
N ASN A 11 -0.71 -4.77 11.46
CA ASN A 11 0.29 -5.81 11.34
C ASN A 11 -0.28 -6.92 10.44
N ASP A 12 0.41 -7.24 9.35
CA ASP A 12 -0.06 -8.20 8.35
C ASP A 12 -0.23 -9.62 8.92
N TYR A 13 0.59 -10.05 9.89
CA TYR A 13 0.39 -11.32 10.58
C TYR A 13 -0.96 -11.33 11.33
N ALA A 14 -1.22 -10.31 12.14
CA ALA A 14 -2.49 -10.20 12.86
C ALA A 14 -3.69 -10.09 11.91
N PHE A 15 -3.56 -9.31 10.83
CA PHE A 15 -4.57 -9.19 9.79
C PHE A 15 -4.91 -10.55 9.18
N LYS A 16 -3.89 -11.33 8.78
CA LYS A 16 -4.05 -12.69 8.23
C LYS A 16 -4.68 -13.65 9.23
N ARG A 17 -4.35 -13.55 10.52
CA ARG A 17 -4.94 -14.42 11.55
C ARG A 17 -6.41 -14.11 11.80
N VAL A 18 -6.82 -12.84 11.68
CA VAL A 18 -8.21 -12.44 11.86
C VAL A 18 -9.05 -12.70 10.60
N PHE A 19 -8.57 -12.31 9.42
CA PHE A 19 -9.39 -12.33 8.20
C PHE A 19 -9.04 -13.47 7.23
N GLY A 20 -7.85 -14.06 7.33
CA GLY A 20 -7.32 -15.00 6.34
C GLY A 20 -7.36 -16.47 6.77
N VAL A 21 -8.28 -16.86 7.65
CA VAL A 21 -8.43 -18.24 8.13
C VAL A 21 -9.87 -18.74 8.06
N GLU A 22 -10.02 -20.05 7.90
CA GLU A 22 -11.31 -20.72 7.72
C GLU A 22 -12.29 -20.43 8.86
N GLU A 23 -11.81 -20.38 10.10
CA GLU A 23 -12.65 -20.17 11.28
C GLU A 23 -13.31 -18.79 11.31
N ASN A 24 -12.75 -17.81 10.59
CA ASN A 24 -13.17 -16.42 10.57
C ASN A 24 -13.62 -15.93 9.17
N LYS A 25 -14.02 -16.86 8.28
CA LYS A 25 -14.55 -16.49 6.95
C LYS A 25 -15.72 -15.52 7.00
N ASP A 26 -16.59 -15.66 8.00
CA ASP A 26 -17.73 -14.77 8.26
C ASP A 26 -17.28 -13.34 8.62
N VAL A 27 -16.19 -13.19 9.38
CA VAL A 27 -15.57 -11.90 9.69
C VAL A 27 -15.07 -11.22 8.42
N LEU A 28 -14.40 -11.99 7.54
CA LEU A 28 -13.95 -11.49 6.25
C LEU A 28 -15.13 -11.12 5.35
N GLN A 29 -16.16 -11.96 5.29
CA GLN A 29 -17.37 -11.69 4.52
C GLN A 29 -18.02 -10.37 4.94
N ASP A 30 -18.20 -10.12 6.24
CA ASP A 30 -18.80 -8.88 6.76
C ASP A 30 -17.98 -7.64 6.37
N LEU A 31 -16.65 -7.74 6.35
CA LEU A 31 -15.78 -6.68 5.84
C LEU A 31 -15.98 -6.46 4.33
N LEU A 32 -16.03 -7.53 3.53
CA LEU A 32 -16.23 -7.44 2.08
C LEU A 32 -17.58 -6.83 1.70
N GLU A 33 -18.65 -7.18 2.41
CA GLU A 33 -19.98 -6.58 2.24
C GLU A 33 -19.98 -5.06 2.49
N CYS A 34 -19.06 -4.57 3.35
CA CYS A 34 -18.91 -3.14 3.61
C CYS A 34 -18.11 -2.43 2.51
N ILE A 35 -17.23 -3.14 1.80
CA ILE A 35 -16.32 -2.57 0.79
C ILE A 35 -16.91 -2.67 -0.62
N LEU A 36 -17.52 -3.80 -0.95
CA LEU A 36 -17.90 -4.16 -2.33
C LEU A 36 -19.38 -3.94 -2.57
N ASP A 37 -19.73 -3.48 -3.77
CA ASP A 37 -21.11 -3.34 -4.21
C ASP A 37 -21.63 -4.66 -4.80
N ILE A 38 -21.54 -5.72 -3.99
CA ILE A 38 -21.92 -7.10 -4.31
C ILE A 38 -22.96 -7.55 -3.28
N GLN A 39 -23.93 -8.36 -3.69
CA GLN A 39 -24.95 -8.87 -2.77
C GLN A 39 -24.33 -9.84 -1.75
N PRO A 40 -24.76 -9.84 -0.49
CA PRO A 40 -24.24 -10.75 0.54
C PRO A 40 -24.28 -12.22 0.13
N GLU A 41 -25.28 -12.64 -0.65
CA GLU A 41 -25.46 -14.02 -1.11
C GLU A 41 -24.36 -14.49 -2.08
N ASP A 42 -23.79 -13.55 -2.85
CA ASP A 42 -22.71 -13.80 -3.80
C ASP A 42 -21.35 -13.85 -3.11
N ILE A 43 -21.20 -13.13 -1.99
CA ILE A 43 -20.01 -13.19 -1.13
C ILE A 43 -20.08 -14.45 -0.24
N ALA A 44 -21.28 -14.86 0.16
CA ALA A 44 -21.48 -16.04 0.99
C ALA A 44 -20.88 -17.29 0.33
N GLY A 45 -20.13 -18.07 1.10
CA GLY A 45 -19.44 -19.27 0.59
C GLY A 45 -18.15 -18.96 -0.16
N LEU A 46 -17.52 -17.81 0.10
CA LEU A 46 -16.16 -17.53 -0.35
C LEU A 46 -15.18 -18.65 0.03
N GLU A 47 -14.25 -18.91 -0.88
CA GLU A 47 -13.18 -19.88 -0.72
C GLU A 47 -11.86 -19.15 -0.53
N LEU A 48 -11.16 -19.40 0.58
CA LEU A 48 -9.79 -18.92 0.77
C LEU A 48 -8.85 -19.78 -0.07
N LEU A 49 -7.97 -19.13 -0.82
CA LEU A 49 -7.04 -19.78 -1.73
C LEU A 49 -5.60 -19.68 -1.25
N ASP A 50 -4.72 -20.46 -1.87
CA ASP A 50 -3.27 -20.30 -1.68
C ASP A 50 -2.81 -18.91 -2.12
N LYS A 51 -1.91 -18.34 -1.32
CA LYS A 51 -1.44 -16.97 -1.39
C LYS A 51 -0.27 -16.81 -2.35
N GLU A 52 0.44 -17.89 -2.63
CA GLU A 52 1.60 -17.88 -3.50
C GLU A 52 1.19 -18.01 -4.96
N PHE A 53 1.63 -17.07 -5.79
CA PHE A 53 1.52 -17.25 -7.23
C PHE A 53 2.46 -18.36 -7.70
N GLN A 54 1.94 -19.26 -8.54
CA GLN A 54 2.80 -20.21 -9.23
C GLN A 54 3.71 -19.46 -10.21
N LYS A 55 5.02 -19.75 -10.16
CA LYS A 55 5.97 -19.23 -11.14
C LYS A 55 5.77 -19.94 -12.48
N GLU A 56 5.59 -19.18 -13.54
CA GLU A 56 5.62 -19.72 -14.90
C GLU A 56 7.07 -19.74 -15.43
N LEU A 57 7.91 -18.81 -14.97
CA LEU A 57 9.32 -18.70 -15.33
C LEU A 57 10.17 -18.49 -14.05
N LEU A 58 11.38 -19.07 -14.03
CA LEU A 58 12.31 -18.97 -12.88
C LEU A 58 12.66 -17.51 -12.54
N SER A 59 12.67 -16.63 -13.54
CA SER A 59 13.00 -15.20 -13.45
C SER A 59 11.87 -14.32 -12.90
N GLU A 60 10.67 -14.85 -12.67
CA GLU A 60 9.54 -14.06 -12.18
C GLU A 60 9.70 -13.67 -10.71
N LYS A 61 9.29 -12.45 -10.41
CA LYS A 61 9.18 -11.96 -9.03
C LYS A 61 8.10 -12.77 -8.32
N LEU A 62 8.48 -13.45 -7.24
CA LEU A 62 7.53 -14.07 -6.32
C LEU A 62 6.61 -12.99 -5.76
N GLY A 63 5.31 -13.12 -6.02
CA GLY A 63 4.27 -12.40 -5.31
C GLY A 63 3.64 -13.36 -4.31
N ILE A 64 3.63 -12.97 -3.04
CA ILE A 64 2.87 -13.64 -1.99
C ILE A 64 1.81 -12.64 -1.56
N LEU A 65 0.55 -13.00 -1.78
CA LEU A 65 -0.58 -12.18 -1.38
C LEU A 65 -0.84 -12.30 0.12
N ASP A 66 -1.44 -11.28 0.70
CA ASP A 66 -1.82 -11.34 2.11
C ASP A 66 -3.02 -12.27 2.32
N ILE A 67 -4.09 -12.04 1.55
CA ILE A 67 -5.31 -12.87 1.51
C ILE A 67 -5.80 -12.93 0.08
N LYS A 68 -5.95 -14.16 -0.43
CA LYS A 68 -6.54 -14.44 -1.73
C LYS A 68 -7.79 -15.28 -1.54
N LEU A 69 -8.86 -14.95 -2.25
CA LEU A 69 -10.10 -15.70 -2.20
C LEU A 69 -10.81 -15.73 -3.56
N ARG A 70 -11.75 -16.65 -3.68
CA ARG A 70 -12.65 -16.78 -4.83
C ARG A 70 -14.11 -16.79 -4.38
N LEU A 71 -14.94 -16.02 -5.09
CA LEU A 71 -16.39 -16.02 -4.93
C LEU A 71 -17.03 -17.14 -5.78
N LYS A 72 -18.32 -17.43 -5.52
CA LYS A 72 -19.07 -18.48 -6.22
C LYS A 72 -19.16 -18.27 -7.74
N ASP A 73 -19.20 -17.02 -8.17
CA ASP A 73 -19.27 -16.64 -9.59
C ASP A 73 -17.90 -16.75 -10.31
N GLY A 74 -16.85 -17.14 -9.60
CA GLY A 74 -15.48 -17.22 -10.12
C GLY A 74 -14.67 -15.92 -9.99
N THR A 75 -15.22 -14.87 -9.38
CA THR A 75 -14.49 -13.63 -9.12
C THR A 75 -13.35 -13.88 -8.12
N PHE A 76 -12.13 -13.47 -8.47
CA PHE A 76 -10.98 -13.47 -7.56
C PHE A 76 -10.89 -12.15 -6.80
N ILE A 77 -10.56 -12.23 -5.52
CA ILE A 77 -10.30 -11.06 -4.68
C ILE A 77 -8.97 -11.23 -3.96
N ASP A 78 -8.13 -10.20 -4.09
CA ASP A 78 -6.91 -10.00 -3.33
C ASP A 78 -7.12 -8.89 -2.30
N ILE A 79 -6.64 -9.09 -1.08
CA ILE A 79 -6.72 -8.12 0.00
C ILE A 79 -5.35 -7.95 0.64
N GLU A 80 -4.83 -6.74 0.55
CA GLU A 80 -3.49 -6.35 0.98
C GLU A 80 -3.56 -5.27 2.07
N ILE A 81 -2.73 -5.39 3.10
CA ILE A 81 -2.57 -4.34 4.11
C ILE A 81 -1.15 -3.78 4.09
N GLN A 82 -1.04 -2.46 4.01
CA GLN A 82 0.24 -1.77 3.97
C GLN A 82 0.32 -0.69 5.03
N ASN A 83 1.41 -0.68 5.80
CA ASN A 83 1.61 0.33 6.83
C ASN A 83 1.78 1.74 6.25
N SER A 84 2.37 1.85 5.06
CA SER A 84 2.64 3.12 4.38
C SER A 84 2.39 3.00 2.88
N TRP A 85 2.00 4.11 2.28
CA TRP A 85 1.94 4.27 0.83
C TRP A 85 3.35 4.40 0.25
N HIS A 86 3.70 3.51 -0.69
CA HIS A 86 4.94 3.56 -1.44
C HIS A 86 4.66 3.92 -2.91
N PHE A 87 5.65 4.51 -3.57
CA PHE A 87 5.48 5.02 -4.94
C PHE A 87 5.24 3.91 -5.97
N ASP A 88 5.79 2.71 -5.75
CA ASP A 88 5.71 1.52 -6.60
C ASP A 88 4.46 0.66 -6.31
N PHE A 89 3.66 1.07 -5.34
CA PHE A 89 2.52 0.30 -4.88
C PHE A 89 1.43 0.15 -5.95
N PRO A 90 1.02 1.21 -6.69
CA PRO A 90 0.05 1.08 -7.78
C PRO A 90 0.48 0.06 -8.84
N GLU A 91 1.76 0.08 -9.24
CA GLU A 91 2.34 -0.84 -10.22
C GLU A 91 2.34 -2.27 -9.70
N ARG A 92 2.64 -2.47 -8.41
CA ARG A 92 2.58 -3.79 -7.77
C ARG A 92 1.15 -4.34 -7.70
N THR A 93 0.18 -3.51 -7.35
CA THR A 93 -1.25 -3.90 -7.34
C THR A 93 -1.69 -4.32 -8.74
N LEU A 94 -1.30 -3.59 -9.79
CA LEU A 94 -1.61 -3.97 -11.17
C LEU A 94 -0.91 -5.28 -11.59
N TYR A 95 0.33 -5.49 -11.16
CA TYR A 95 1.04 -6.75 -11.41
C TYR A 95 0.31 -7.94 -10.78
N TYR A 96 -0.07 -7.85 -9.50
CA TYR A 96 -0.83 -8.92 -8.82
C TYR A 96 -2.21 -9.14 -9.45
N TRP A 97 -2.92 -8.07 -9.78
CA TRP A 97 -4.18 -8.16 -10.54
C TRP A 97 -3.97 -8.93 -11.84
N SER A 98 -2.93 -8.60 -12.62
CA SER A 98 -2.66 -9.25 -13.91
C SER A 98 -2.34 -10.74 -13.75
N LYS A 99 -1.61 -11.12 -12.70
CA LYS A 99 -1.32 -12.52 -12.38
C LYS A 99 -2.61 -13.27 -12.04
N MET A 100 -3.45 -12.73 -11.16
CA MET A 100 -4.76 -13.34 -10.87
C MET A 100 -5.68 -13.41 -12.09
N TYR A 101 -5.66 -12.39 -12.94
CA TYR A 101 -6.51 -12.35 -14.13
C TYR A 101 -6.17 -13.45 -15.15
N ASN A 102 -4.89 -13.84 -15.20
CA ASN A 102 -4.40 -14.93 -16.03
C ASN A 102 -4.59 -16.31 -15.37
N GLU A 103 -4.81 -16.38 -14.06
CA GLU A 103 -5.06 -17.64 -13.36
C GLU A 103 -6.42 -18.23 -13.75
N GLY A 104 -6.38 -19.18 -14.68
CA GLY A 104 -7.54 -20.01 -15.01
C GLY A 104 -7.91 -20.06 -16.48
N ILE A 105 -7.34 -19.20 -17.33
CA ILE A 105 -7.53 -19.32 -18.78
C ILE A 105 -6.59 -20.37 -19.36
N LYS A 106 -7.14 -21.35 -20.07
CA LYS A 106 -6.38 -22.38 -20.79
C LYS A 106 -6.31 -22.05 -22.28
N GLN A 107 -5.28 -22.57 -22.95
CA GLN A 107 -5.15 -22.45 -24.40
C GLN A 107 -6.43 -22.90 -25.12
N GLY A 108 -6.91 -22.08 -26.05
CA GLY A 108 -8.12 -22.34 -26.83
C GLY A 108 -9.44 -21.97 -26.14
N GLN A 109 -9.42 -21.44 -24.91
CA GLN A 109 -10.61 -20.88 -24.28
C GLN A 109 -10.88 -19.44 -24.74
N ASP A 110 -12.16 -19.09 -24.80
CA ASP A 110 -12.62 -17.74 -25.12
C ASP A 110 -12.30 -16.75 -23.99
N TYR A 111 -11.78 -15.58 -24.35
CA TYR A 111 -11.50 -14.47 -23.43
C TYR A 111 -12.73 -13.96 -22.67
N THR A 112 -13.95 -14.20 -23.18
CA THR A 112 -15.19 -13.90 -22.44
C THR A 112 -15.28 -14.65 -21.10
N LYS A 113 -14.56 -15.76 -20.95
CA LYS A 113 -14.50 -16.59 -19.73
C LYS A 113 -13.51 -16.09 -18.69
N LEU A 114 -12.73 -15.04 -18.98
CA LEU A 114 -11.79 -14.48 -18.00
C LEU A 114 -12.54 -14.02 -16.75
N PRO A 115 -12.03 -14.32 -15.54
CA PRO A 115 -12.71 -13.97 -14.30
C PRO A 115 -12.70 -12.45 -14.07
N LYS A 116 -13.61 -11.96 -13.24
CA LYS A 116 -13.45 -10.62 -12.65
C LYS A 116 -12.40 -10.73 -11.54
N CYS A 117 -11.51 -9.75 -11.45
CA CYS A 117 -10.48 -9.68 -10.42
C CYS A 117 -10.56 -8.35 -9.69
N ILE A 118 -10.66 -8.42 -8.36
CA ILE A 118 -10.77 -7.28 -7.46
C ILE A 118 -9.54 -7.25 -6.56
N THR A 119 -8.89 -6.10 -6.44
CA THR A 119 -7.81 -5.91 -5.44
C THR A 119 -8.27 -4.89 -4.40
N ILE A 120 -8.12 -5.19 -3.12
CA ILE A 120 -8.50 -4.31 -2.01
C ILE A 120 -7.25 -3.99 -1.21
N ASN A 121 -6.87 -2.72 -1.17
CA ASN A 121 -5.63 -2.28 -0.56
C ASN A 121 -5.92 -1.35 0.63
N LEU A 122 -5.60 -1.80 1.85
CA LEU A 122 -5.74 -1.02 3.07
C LEU A 122 -4.43 -0.29 3.37
N ILE A 123 -4.46 1.04 3.35
CA ILE A 123 -3.26 1.89 3.48
C ILE A 123 -3.26 2.62 4.82
N GLY A 124 -2.27 2.30 5.65
CA GLY A 124 -2.09 2.82 7.00
C GLY A 124 -1.77 4.32 7.07
N LYS A 125 -0.89 4.83 6.20
CA LYS A 125 -0.55 6.27 6.11
C LYS A 125 0.04 6.64 4.75
N GLY A 126 0.06 7.94 4.44
CA GLY A 126 0.82 8.49 3.30
C GLY A 126 0.13 8.40 1.93
N PHE A 127 -1.11 7.88 1.85
CA PHE A 127 -1.87 7.90 0.59
C PHE A 127 -2.02 9.34 0.08
N ASN A 128 -1.54 9.60 -1.14
CA ASN A 128 -1.29 10.96 -1.64
C ASN A 128 -2.07 11.33 -2.90
N LYS A 129 -3.00 10.48 -3.39
CA LYS A 129 -3.75 10.76 -4.62
C LYS A 129 -4.97 11.64 -4.38
N ASN A 130 -5.68 11.45 -3.27
CA ASN A 130 -6.83 12.26 -2.87
C ASN A 130 -7.14 12.08 -1.37
N LYS A 131 -8.21 12.72 -0.88
CA LYS A 131 -8.61 12.72 0.54
C LYS A 131 -9.80 11.79 0.86
N ARG A 132 -10.24 10.95 -0.08
CA ARG A 132 -11.40 10.05 0.12
C ARG A 132 -11.02 8.90 1.05
N LEU A 133 -12.00 8.44 1.82
CA LEU A 133 -11.87 7.26 2.69
C LEU A 133 -11.73 5.97 1.86
N HIS A 134 -12.54 5.86 0.82
CA HIS A 134 -12.62 4.72 -0.09
C HIS A 134 -12.54 5.20 -1.53
N ASN A 135 -11.59 4.63 -2.27
CA ASN A 135 -11.36 4.88 -3.67
C ASN A 135 -11.63 3.59 -4.44
N LYS A 136 -12.36 3.70 -5.55
CA LYS A 136 -12.66 2.62 -6.47
C LYS A 136 -12.17 3.06 -7.84
N TYR A 137 -11.21 2.33 -8.40
CA TYR A 137 -10.66 2.56 -9.73
C TYR A 137 -11.15 1.46 -10.68
N LEU A 138 -11.53 1.87 -11.88
CA LEU A 138 -12.15 1.06 -12.93
C LEU A 138 -11.52 1.41 -14.28
N VAL A 139 -11.70 0.53 -15.27
CA VAL A 139 -11.32 0.82 -16.67
C VAL A 139 -12.48 1.54 -17.34
N LEU A 140 -12.32 2.84 -17.55
CA LEU A 140 -13.34 3.73 -18.08
C LEU A 140 -12.82 4.45 -19.33
N GLU A 141 -13.73 4.79 -20.23
CA GLU A 141 -13.48 5.76 -21.29
C GLU A 141 -13.13 7.13 -20.66
N GLN A 142 -12.24 7.88 -21.31
CA GLN A 142 -11.63 9.07 -20.72
C GLN A 142 -12.63 10.21 -20.49
N ASP A 143 -13.56 10.46 -21.42
CA ASP A 143 -14.40 11.65 -21.40
C ASP A 143 -15.78 11.37 -20.79
N THR A 144 -16.46 10.34 -21.27
CA THR A 144 -17.79 9.88 -20.84
C THR A 144 -17.77 9.14 -19.50
N LYS A 145 -16.61 8.60 -19.12
CA LYS A 145 -16.44 7.69 -17.97
C LYS A 145 -17.25 6.40 -18.10
N GLU A 146 -17.66 6.03 -19.31
CA GLU A 146 -18.33 4.76 -19.57
C GLU A 146 -17.37 3.58 -19.28
N PRO A 147 -17.80 2.55 -18.52
CA PRO A 147 -16.96 1.38 -18.29
C PRO A 147 -16.73 0.58 -19.57
N LEU A 148 -15.47 0.34 -19.93
CA LEU A 148 -15.12 -0.50 -21.07
C LEU A 148 -15.48 -1.97 -20.80
N VAL A 149 -15.13 -2.46 -19.62
CA VAL A 149 -15.45 -3.81 -19.15
C VAL A 149 -15.38 -3.88 -17.62
N SER A 150 -16.25 -4.67 -17.00
CA SER A 150 -16.27 -4.88 -15.54
C SER A 150 -15.44 -6.09 -15.08
N LYS A 151 -14.16 -6.17 -15.48
CA LYS A 151 -13.23 -7.26 -15.09
C LYS A 151 -12.10 -6.82 -14.13
N LEU A 152 -11.74 -5.53 -14.12
CA LEU A 152 -10.71 -4.94 -13.25
C LEU A 152 -11.36 -3.97 -12.28
N GLU A 153 -11.18 -4.21 -10.98
CA GLU A 153 -11.63 -3.32 -9.92
C GLU A 153 -10.54 -3.19 -8.84
N ILE A 154 -10.11 -1.95 -8.56
CA ILE A 154 -9.09 -1.68 -7.54
C ILE A 154 -9.70 -0.78 -6.47
N HIS A 155 -9.71 -1.27 -5.22
CA HIS A 155 -10.07 -0.50 -4.05
C HIS A 155 -8.83 -0.06 -3.28
N ILE A 156 -8.84 1.20 -2.85
CA ILE A 156 -7.86 1.75 -1.91
C ILE A 156 -8.60 2.38 -0.74
N LEU A 157 -8.36 1.85 0.45
CA LEU A 157 -8.96 2.26 1.72
C LEU A 157 -7.92 3.00 2.56
N ASN A 158 -8.23 4.23 2.97
CA ASN A 158 -7.31 5.09 3.70
C ASN A 158 -7.58 5.01 5.22
N LEU A 159 -6.80 4.20 5.93
CA LEU A 159 -6.96 3.97 7.36
C LEU A 159 -6.64 5.21 8.19
N ALA A 160 -5.59 5.98 7.83
CA ALA A 160 -5.27 7.24 8.51
C ALA A 160 -6.45 8.22 8.48
N LYS A 161 -7.20 8.25 7.38
CA LYS A 161 -8.36 9.14 7.25
C LYS A 161 -9.52 8.70 8.14
N ALA A 162 -9.69 7.40 8.40
CA ALA A 162 -10.76 6.87 9.25
C ALA A 162 -10.70 7.42 10.69
N ARG A 163 -9.49 7.69 11.21
CA ARG A 163 -9.28 8.21 12.58
C ARG A 163 -10.00 9.53 12.85
N GLY A 164 -10.03 10.42 11.87
CA GLY A 164 -10.62 11.77 12.00
C GLY A 164 -12.05 11.89 11.50
N LEU A 165 -12.70 10.77 11.15
CA LEU A 165 -14.06 10.75 10.62
C LEU A 165 -15.03 10.23 11.68
N GLU A 166 -16.21 10.84 11.71
CA GLU A 166 -17.31 10.47 12.60
C GLU A 166 -18.43 9.79 11.84
N ARG A 167 -19.12 8.84 12.48
CA ARG A 167 -20.25 8.11 11.87
C ARG A 167 -21.36 9.05 11.42
N SER A 168 -21.55 10.17 12.11
CA SER A 168 -22.54 11.21 11.79
C SER A 168 -22.29 11.89 10.44
N GLN A 169 -21.06 11.84 9.91
CA GLN A 169 -20.71 12.42 8.61
C GLN A 169 -21.26 11.59 7.43
N PHE A 170 -21.64 10.33 7.67
CA PHE A 170 -22.16 9.43 6.65
C PHE A 170 -23.66 9.24 6.84
N ARG A 171 -24.43 9.32 5.76
CA ARG A 171 -25.87 8.96 5.78
C ARG A 171 -26.08 7.47 5.57
N ASP A 172 -25.31 6.90 4.65
CA ASP A 172 -25.35 5.49 4.29
C ASP A 172 -24.85 4.59 5.44
N ASN A 173 -25.64 3.55 5.74
CA ASN A 173 -25.33 2.58 6.78
C ASN A 173 -24.11 1.71 6.41
N LYS A 174 -23.93 1.39 5.13
CA LYS A 174 -22.78 0.61 4.66
C LYS A 174 -21.47 1.37 4.89
N MET A 175 -21.42 2.65 4.54
CA MET A 175 -20.26 3.50 4.85
C MET A 175 -19.99 3.66 6.36
N LYS A 176 -21.04 3.69 7.20
CA LYS A 176 -20.84 3.69 8.67
C LYS A 176 -20.21 2.39 9.15
N ARG A 177 -20.67 1.23 8.66
CA ARG A 177 -20.08 -0.08 8.98
C ARG A 177 -18.64 -0.17 8.49
N LEU A 178 -18.36 0.29 7.27
CA LEU A 178 -17.01 0.36 6.72
C LEU A 178 -16.10 1.23 7.60
N LEU A 179 -16.55 2.42 8.00
CA LEU A 179 -15.77 3.30 8.87
C LEU A 179 -15.41 2.61 10.19
N ASN A 180 -16.36 1.89 10.80
CA ASN A 180 -16.11 1.13 12.02
C ASN A 180 -15.06 0.03 11.80
N TRP A 181 -15.13 -0.71 10.69
CA TRP A 181 -14.11 -1.70 10.34
C TRP A 181 -12.72 -1.07 10.17
N LEU A 182 -12.63 0.06 9.47
CA LEU A 182 -11.37 0.76 9.29
C LEU A 182 -10.80 1.27 10.62
N LYS A 183 -11.66 1.80 11.52
CA LYS A 183 -11.25 2.17 12.88
C LYS A 183 -10.82 0.95 13.71
N PHE A 184 -11.51 -0.17 13.59
CA PHE A 184 -11.19 -1.42 14.28
C PHE A 184 -9.84 -1.98 13.84
N ILE A 185 -9.56 -1.95 12.53
CA ILE A 185 -8.29 -2.41 11.97
C ILE A 185 -7.13 -1.52 12.41
N GLU A 186 -7.37 -0.21 12.43
CA GLU A 186 -6.36 0.80 12.71
C GLU A 186 -5.97 0.88 14.20
N THR A 187 -6.91 0.63 15.12
CA THR A 187 -6.70 0.81 16.56
C THR A 187 -5.86 -0.30 17.20
N ASP A 188 -4.97 0.07 18.12
CA ASP A 188 -4.34 -0.80 19.12
C ASP A 188 -4.92 -0.56 20.54
N ASP A 189 -5.86 0.37 20.67
CA ASP A 189 -6.55 0.68 21.92
C ASP A 189 -7.68 -0.31 22.19
N ARG A 190 -7.61 -0.97 23.36
CA ARG A 190 -8.55 -1.99 23.80
C ARG A 190 -9.93 -1.41 24.11
N GLU A 191 -10.02 -0.19 24.65
CA GLU A 191 -11.31 0.44 24.96
C GLU A 191 -12.06 0.79 23.69
N VAL A 192 -11.36 1.39 22.72
CA VAL A 192 -11.91 1.68 21.39
C VAL A 192 -12.34 0.39 20.69
N ARG A 193 -11.53 -0.66 20.77
CA ARG A 193 -11.85 -1.97 20.19
C ARG A 193 -13.11 -2.57 20.82
N ASN A 194 -13.22 -2.54 22.15
CA ASN A 194 -14.37 -3.07 22.88
C ASN A 194 -15.65 -2.31 22.51
N MET A 195 -15.57 -0.98 22.39
CA MET A 195 -16.70 -0.15 21.95
C MET A 195 -17.18 -0.56 20.55
N LEU A 196 -16.27 -0.71 19.59
CA LEU A 196 -16.60 -1.13 18.22
C LEU A 196 -17.14 -2.57 18.17
N ALA A 197 -16.58 -3.47 18.98
CA ALA A 197 -17.03 -4.86 19.09
C ALA A 197 -18.46 -4.99 19.64
N GLN A 198 -18.95 -4.01 20.42
CA GLN A 198 -20.35 -3.99 20.87
C GLN A 198 -21.32 -3.63 19.73
N GLU A 199 -20.87 -2.95 18.69
CA GLU A 199 -21.71 -2.54 17.56
C GLU A 199 -21.88 -3.63 16.49
N SER A 200 -21.03 -4.67 16.50
CA SER A 200 -21.07 -5.77 15.51
C SER A 200 -20.63 -7.10 16.10
N MET A 201 -21.45 -8.14 15.89
CA MET A 201 -21.10 -9.52 16.27
C MET A 201 -19.82 -10.00 15.57
N MET A 202 -19.57 -9.56 14.34
CA MET A 202 -18.38 -9.93 13.56
C MET A 202 -17.12 -9.24 14.10
N MET A 203 -17.23 -7.97 14.52
CA MET A 203 -16.13 -7.30 15.22
C MET A 203 -15.87 -7.90 16.60
N LYS A 204 -16.91 -8.37 17.30
CA LYS A 204 -16.75 -9.12 18.55
C LYS A 204 -15.95 -10.40 18.33
N LYS A 205 -16.29 -11.18 17.30
CA LYS A 205 -15.55 -12.40 16.94
C LYS A 205 -14.09 -12.10 16.56
N ALA A 206 -13.86 -11.04 15.78
CA ALA A 206 -12.52 -10.56 15.48
C ALA A 206 -11.75 -10.17 16.74
N SER A 207 -12.39 -9.47 17.68
CA SER A 207 -11.80 -9.07 18.95
C SER A 207 -11.40 -10.28 19.80
N THR A 208 -12.26 -11.30 19.89
CA THR A 208 -11.93 -12.55 20.57
C THR A 208 -10.71 -13.25 19.96
N THR A 209 -10.57 -13.23 18.62
CA THR A 209 -9.39 -13.78 17.94
C THR A 209 -8.12 -13.03 18.38
N ILE A 210 -8.19 -11.70 18.47
CA ILE A 210 -7.06 -10.88 18.94
C ILE A 210 -6.73 -11.20 20.40
N GLU A 211 -7.73 -11.32 21.28
CA GLU A 211 -7.50 -11.68 22.68
C GLU A 211 -6.82 -13.05 22.84
N VAL A 212 -7.18 -14.04 22.00
CA VAL A 212 -6.50 -15.33 21.96
C VAL A 212 -5.04 -15.18 21.52
N MET A 213 -4.76 -14.36 20.51
CA MET A 213 -3.39 -14.06 20.09
C MET A 213 -2.59 -13.36 21.21
N GLU A 214 -3.21 -12.45 21.94
CA GLU A 214 -2.62 -11.77 23.11
C GLU A 214 -2.35 -12.71 24.30
N MET A 215 -2.87 -13.93 24.29
CA MET A 215 -2.56 -14.96 25.29
C MET A 215 -1.53 -15.99 24.81
N SER A 216 -1.30 -16.09 23.50
CA SER A 216 -0.43 -17.08 22.87
C SER A 216 1.02 -16.58 22.74
N PRO A 217 2.02 -17.21 23.41
CA PRO A 217 3.42 -16.81 23.26
C PRO A 217 3.93 -16.90 21.81
N ARG A 218 3.41 -17.88 21.05
CA ARG A 218 3.74 -18.06 19.63
C ARG A 218 3.23 -16.90 18.79
N ASP A 219 1.97 -16.51 18.97
CA ASP A 219 1.38 -15.41 18.20
C ASP A 219 2.03 -14.07 18.55
N LYS A 220 2.35 -13.85 19.83
CA LYS A 220 3.14 -12.69 20.26
C LYS A 220 4.48 -12.62 19.55
N TRP A 221 5.23 -13.73 19.55
CA TRP A 221 6.53 -13.80 18.90
C TRP A 221 6.43 -13.54 17.39
N LEU A 222 5.44 -14.14 16.70
CA LEU A 222 5.22 -13.93 15.27
C LEU A 222 4.84 -12.46 14.96
N TYR A 223 3.97 -11.88 15.78
CA TYR A 223 3.59 -10.48 15.69
C TYR A 223 4.81 -9.56 15.88
N ASP A 224 5.59 -9.75 16.94
CA ASP A 224 6.76 -8.94 17.27
C ASP A 224 7.87 -9.09 16.22
N SER A 225 8.10 -10.31 15.75
CA SER A 225 9.04 -10.60 14.65
C SER A 225 8.69 -9.77 13.41
N ARG A 226 7.39 -9.69 13.10
CA ARG A 226 6.91 -8.95 11.95
C ARG A 226 6.96 -7.44 12.15
N MET A 227 6.63 -6.96 13.35
CA MET A 227 6.81 -5.55 13.72
C MET A 227 8.28 -5.12 13.61
N LYS A 228 9.20 -5.95 14.09
CA LYS A 228 10.64 -5.71 13.99
C LYS A 228 11.10 -5.62 12.54
N TYR A 229 10.67 -6.56 11.70
CA TYR A 229 10.97 -6.53 10.27
C TYR A 229 10.52 -5.22 9.60
N GLU A 230 9.29 -4.78 9.87
CA GLU A 230 8.77 -3.52 9.32
C GLU A 230 9.52 -2.30 9.84
N HIS A 231 9.93 -2.29 11.12
CA HIS A 231 10.74 -1.23 11.70
C HIS A 231 12.14 -1.16 11.06
N ASP A 232 12.80 -2.31 10.90
CA ASP A 232 14.12 -2.40 10.28
C ASP A 232 14.06 -1.94 8.82
N ARG A 233 13.03 -2.37 8.08
CA ARG A 233 12.77 -1.91 6.71
C ARG A 233 12.55 -0.40 6.64
N ALA A 234 11.74 0.17 7.54
CA ALA A 234 11.52 1.61 7.60
C ALA A 234 12.80 2.39 7.90
N SER A 235 13.65 1.86 8.79
CA SER A 235 14.95 2.43 9.11
C SER A 235 15.89 2.43 7.90
N CYS A 236 15.98 1.32 7.16
CA CYS A 236 16.77 1.24 5.93
C CYS A 236 16.29 2.25 4.87
N ILE A 237 14.97 2.42 4.69
CA ILE A 237 14.42 3.41 3.76
C ILE A 237 14.79 4.82 4.20
N SER A 238 14.66 5.13 5.49
CA SER A 238 15.00 6.44 6.05
C SER A 238 16.48 6.77 5.87
N GLU A 239 17.37 5.80 6.11
CA GLU A 239 18.81 5.96 5.91
C GLU A 239 19.14 6.20 4.42
N GLY A 240 18.53 5.43 3.52
CA GLY A 240 18.70 5.61 2.08
C GLY A 240 18.24 7.01 1.61
N TYR A 241 17.13 7.51 2.15
CA TYR A 241 16.64 8.86 1.87
C TYR A 241 17.60 9.94 2.38
N GLN A 242 18.09 9.81 3.61
CA GLN A 242 19.04 10.75 4.21
C GLN A 242 20.36 10.82 3.41
N ARG A 243 20.93 9.67 3.05
CA ARG A 243 22.13 9.60 2.19
C ARG A 243 21.88 10.21 0.81
N GLY A 244 20.68 10.03 0.26
CA GLY A 244 20.27 10.64 -1.01
C GLY A 244 20.24 12.17 -0.95
N ILE A 245 19.69 12.74 0.12
CA ILE A 245 19.70 14.18 0.37
C ILE A 245 21.13 14.70 0.52
N GLU A 246 21.95 14.05 1.32
CA GLU A 246 23.34 14.47 1.55
C GLU A 246 24.15 14.50 0.25
N LYS A 247 24.04 13.45 -0.58
CA LYS A 247 24.67 13.42 -1.90
C LYS A 247 24.13 14.51 -2.82
N GLY A 248 22.81 14.71 -2.85
CA GLY A 248 22.17 15.74 -3.67
C GLY A 248 22.61 17.15 -3.29
N LEU A 249 22.73 17.43 -1.98
CA LEU A 249 23.25 18.71 -1.48
C LEU A 249 24.72 18.90 -1.86
N GLN A 250 25.58 17.90 -1.63
CA GLN A 250 27.00 17.98 -1.98
C GLN A 250 27.19 18.21 -3.48
N GLN A 251 26.48 17.47 -4.32
CA GLN A 251 26.53 17.64 -5.76
C GLN A 251 25.99 19.01 -6.17
N GLY A 252 24.85 19.46 -5.63
CA GLY A 252 24.30 20.79 -5.92
C GLY A 252 25.23 21.94 -5.52
N PHE A 253 25.95 21.82 -4.39
CA PHE A 253 26.97 22.80 -4.01
C PHE A 253 28.17 22.78 -4.96
N SER A 254 28.65 21.59 -5.35
CA SER A 254 29.76 21.44 -6.29
C SER A 254 29.41 22.01 -7.67
N ASP A 255 28.25 21.62 -8.22
CA ASP A 255 27.76 22.05 -9.52
C ASP A 255 27.51 23.57 -9.54
N GLY A 256 26.92 24.11 -8.46
CA GLY A 256 26.71 25.56 -8.33
C GLY A 256 28.00 26.35 -8.19
N ALA A 257 28.99 25.85 -7.44
CA ALA A 257 30.31 26.47 -7.34
C ALA A 257 31.03 26.47 -8.70
N TYR A 258 30.94 25.36 -9.43
CA TYR A 258 31.49 25.24 -10.78
C TYR A 258 30.80 26.20 -11.77
N GLN A 259 29.45 26.26 -11.77
CA GLN A 259 28.72 27.23 -12.59
C GLN A 259 29.12 28.68 -12.31
N LYS A 260 29.25 29.04 -11.03
CA LYS A 260 29.70 30.39 -10.65
C LYS A 260 31.13 30.67 -11.11
N ALA A 261 32.02 29.68 -11.07
CA ALA A 261 33.36 29.80 -11.62
C ALA A 261 33.32 30.05 -13.15
N LEU A 262 32.47 29.33 -13.89
CA LEU A 262 32.27 29.57 -15.33
C LEU A 262 31.69 30.96 -15.63
N GLU A 263 30.70 31.42 -14.87
CA GLU A 263 30.11 32.76 -15.03
C GLU A 263 31.14 33.86 -14.74
N THR A 264 31.94 33.68 -13.69
CA THR A 264 33.03 34.60 -13.34
C THR A 264 34.09 34.62 -14.44
N ALA A 265 34.49 33.46 -14.96
CA ALA A 265 35.43 33.36 -16.06
C ALA A 265 34.93 34.09 -17.31
N LYS A 266 33.67 33.88 -17.72
CA LYS A 266 33.06 34.60 -18.85
C LYS A 266 33.11 36.11 -18.67
N LEU A 267 32.81 36.61 -17.47
CA LEU A 267 32.90 38.03 -17.16
C LEU A 267 34.34 38.53 -17.29
N MET A 268 35.32 37.82 -16.73
CA MET A 268 36.73 38.21 -16.83
C MET A 268 37.27 38.17 -18.27
N ILE A 269 36.86 37.19 -19.08
CA ILE A 269 37.17 37.14 -20.53
C ILE A 269 36.63 38.40 -21.22
N SER A 270 35.40 38.81 -20.93
CA SER A 270 34.80 40.02 -21.53
C SER A 270 35.56 41.31 -21.19
N HIS A 271 36.26 41.32 -20.06
CA HIS A 271 37.12 42.42 -19.61
C HIS A 271 38.61 42.25 -19.99
N GLN A 272 38.95 41.26 -20.83
CA GLN A 272 40.30 41.02 -21.35
C GLN A 272 41.36 40.70 -20.29
N TYR A 273 40.97 40.05 -19.19
CA TYR A 273 41.93 39.54 -18.21
C TYR A 273 42.80 38.43 -18.84
N PRO A 274 44.09 38.31 -18.45
CA PRO A 274 44.95 37.22 -18.92
C PRO A 274 44.42 35.84 -18.52
N ILE A 275 44.50 34.85 -19.41
CA ILE A 275 44.04 33.46 -19.17
C ILE A 275 44.64 32.90 -17.88
N SER A 276 45.92 33.16 -17.61
CA SER A 276 46.60 32.72 -16.40
C SER A 276 45.97 33.26 -15.10
N GLU A 277 45.46 34.50 -15.11
CA GLU A 277 44.78 35.09 -13.96
C GLU A 277 43.36 34.53 -13.80
N ILE A 278 42.67 34.24 -14.90
CA ILE A 278 41.34 33.62 -14.88
C ILE A 278 41.43 32.21 -14.31
N CYS A 279 42.38 31.39 -14.74
CA CYS A 279 42.66 30.06 -14.16
C CYS A 279 42.89 30.17 -12.64
N LEU A 280 43.73 31.12 -12.20
CA LEU A 280 44.05 31.31 -10.79
C LEU A 280 42.84 31.71 -9.93
N MET A 281 42.01 32.63 -10.44
CA MET A 281 40.88 33.20 -9.70
C MET A 281 39.65 32.27 -9.65
N THR A 282 39.44 31.48 -10.71
CA THR A 282 38.24 30.63 -10.84
C THR A 282 38.50 29.17 -10.50
N GLY A 283 39.76 28.73 -10.50
CA GLY A 283 40.14 27.33 -10.32
C GLY A 283 39.83 26.44 -11.53
N LEU A 284 39.36 27.02 -12.65
CA LEU A 284 39.13 26.31 -13.89
C LEU A 284 40.45 26.00 -14.60
N THR A 285 40.46 24.91 -15.36
CA THR A 285 41.58 24.58 -16.24
C THR A 285 41.61 25.49 -17.47
N GLN A 286 42.80 25.61 -18.06
CA GLN A 286 42.95 26.38 -19.29
C GLN A 286 42.06 25.85 -20.43
N GLU A 287 41.93 24.52 -20.57
CA GLU A 287 41.05 23.92 -21.57
C GLU A 287 39.57 24.27 -21.37
N GLU A 288 39.12 24.40 -20.12
CA GLU A 288 37.74 24.81 -19.83
C GLU A 288 37.52 26.28 -20.17
N ILE A 289 38.51 27.14 -19.91
CA ILE A 289 38.46 28.57 -20.24
C ILE A 289 38.49 28.80 -21.75
N GLU A 290 39.30 28.04 -22.49
CA GLU A 290 39.39 28.13 -23.96
C GLU A 290 38.11 27.67 -24.68
N LYS A 291 37.24 26.91 -24.00
CA LYS A 291 35.95 26.46 -24.51
C LYS A 291 34.78 27.40 -24.20
N LEU A 292 34.99 28.43 -23.37
CA LEU A 292 33.95 29.41 -22.97
C LEU A 292 33.81 30.57 -23.96
#